data_AF-A0A2V8IYI5-F1
#
_entry.id   AF-A0A2V8IYI5-F1
#
_cell.length_a   1.000
_cell.length_b   1.000
_cell.length_c   1.000
_cell.angle_alpha   90.00
_cell.angle_beta   90.00
_cell.angle_gamma   90.00
#
_symmetry.space_group_name_H-M   'P 1'
#
loop_
_entity.id
_entity.type
_entity.pdbx_description
1 polymer ?
#
loop_
_entity_poly.entity_id
_entity_poly.type
_entity_poly.pdbx_seq_one_letter_code
_entity_poly.pdbx_strand_id
1 'polypeptide(L)'
;MIRTRVWGPFCTIVLVCALSSAAPAQNAAREQSAFAGQIAALSEAGGYFDTDNLISNESSYLQVIPELQRRGVHGGAYIGVGPDQNFTYIAEVRPAIAFIIDIRRDNMLLHLFFKALFQLSRTRQDYLSMLFGRRVPAVAGRWAREADIEDLVKETDARSVDSADMAAVRVRVSLALKKMGVPLSDEDIATISRFHARFVEAGLSLRFQSAGRPPQSHYPTYRQLLLDTDPSGRHTNFLASEESFQFLKSLQAQDRIIPVVGDLSGPSALAAIGRVIGLRRELLSAFYVSNVEFYLFREGSFPRFVANLGRVPRQKNSVLIRSIFDYGFSRARPSDGSASRLHAIDDLLANFSAGRIQHYGDLISP
;
A
#
# COMPACT_ATOMS: atom_id res chain seq x y z
N MET A 1 -15.99 -18.42 94.41
CA MET A 1 -15.14 -17.40 95.05
C MET A 1 -14.25 -16.79 93.98
N ILE A 2 -14.26 -15.46 93.89
CA ILE A 2 -13.55 -14.59 92.92
C ILE A 2 -12.04 -14.58 93.22
N ARG A 3 -11.18 -14.44 92.18
CA ARG A 3 -10.02 -13.50 92.14
C ARG A 3 -9.28 -13.55 90.79
N THR A 4 -9.46 -12.51 89.97
CA THR A 4 -8.53 -11.40 89.66
C THR A 4 -7.47 -11.71 88.59
N ARG A 5 -7.59 -11.04 87.43
CA ARG A 5 -6.60 -10.96 86.34
C ARG A 5 -5.90 -9.61 86.38
N VAL A 6 -4.59 -9.61 86.13
CA VAL A 6 -3.75 -8.41 85.93
C VAL A 6 -3.37 -8.31 84.45
N TRP A 7 -3.39 -7.09 83.92
CA TRP A 7 -3.09 -6.72 82.54
C TRP A 7 -1.60 -6.40 82.33
N GLY A 8 -1.10 -6.71 81.13
CA GLY A 8 0.06 -6.07 80.51
C GLY A 8 -0.10 -6.13 78.98
N PRO A 9 -0.10 -5.01 78.24
CA PRO A 9 -0.29 -5.04 76.80
C PRO A 9 1.05 -5.17 76.06
N PHE A 10 1.13 -6.14 75.16
CA PHE A 10 2.20 -6.31 74.18
C PHE A 10 1.99 -5.37 72.98
N CYS A 11 3.08 -4.75 72.52
CA CYS A 11 3.17 -3.91 71.34
C CYS A 11 2.64 -4.59 70.08
N THR A 12 1.71 -3.94 69.38
CA THR A 12 1.28 -4.30 68.02
C THR A 12 1.94 -3.35 67.03
N ILE A 13 2.77 -3.87 66.12
CA ILE A 13 3.34 -3.13 65.00
C ILE A 13 2.25 -2.99 63.94
N VAL A 14 1.84 -1.75 63.64
CA VAL A 14 0.91 -1.41 62.56
C VAL A 14 1.71 -1.17 61.29
N LEU A 15 1.56 -2.06 60.31
CA LEU A 15 2.08 -1.88 58.96
C LEU A 15 1.09 -1.00 58.16
N VAL A 16 1.47 0.25 57.90
CA VAL A 16 0.68 1.16 57.04
C VAL A 16 0.97 0.83 55.59
N CYS A 17 0.06 0.09 54.94
CA CYS A 17 0.04 -0.04 53.48
C CYS A 17 -0.48 1.27 52.87
N ALA A 18 0.40 2.01 52.20
CA ALA A 18 0.00 3.14 51.37
C ALA A 18 -0.80 2.63 50.16
N LEU A 19 -2.12 2.89 50.17
CA LEU A 19 -3.00 2.71 49.02
C LEU A 19 -2.71 3.83 48.02
N SER A 20 -1.82 3.58 47.07
CA SER A 20 -1.72 4.38 45.85
C SER A 20 -2.97 4.16 45.02
N SER A 21 -3.92 5.08 45.12
CA SER A 21 -5.07 5.17 44.21
C SER A 21 -4.57 5.44 42.80
N ALA A 22 -4.37 4.38 42.02
CA ALA A 22 -4.23 4.49 40.58
C ALA A 22 -5.55 5.02 40.01
N ALA A 23 -5.57 6.30 39.66
CA ALA A 23 -6.63 6.85 38.84
C ALA A 23 -6.73 6.02 37.54
N PRO A 24 -7.93 5.62 37.10
CA PRO A 24 -8.05 4.92 35.83
C PRO A 24 -7.54 5.85 34.74
N ALA A 25 -6.61 5.35 33.91
CA ALA A 25 -6.21 5.97 32.66
C ALA A 25 -7.39 5.90 31.67
N GLN A 26 -8.44 6.66 31.96
CA GLN A 26 -9.52 7.00 31.04
C GLN A 26 -9.29 8.45 30.62
N ASN A 27 -9.28 8.68 29.30
CA ASN A 27 -9.14 9.97 28.60
C ASN A 27 -7.75 10.37 28.10
N ALA A 28 -7.13 9.50 27.30
CA ALA A 28 -6.25 9.93 26.21
C ALA A 28 -6.51 9.18 24.88
N ALA A 29 -7.67 8.55 24.73
CA ALA A 29 -8.19 8.24 23.41
C ALA A 29 -8.65 9.56 22.78
N ARG A 30 -7.70 10.33 22.23
CA ARG A 30 -8.02 11.29 21.16
C ARG A 30 -8.95 10.55 20.21
N GLU A 31 -10.15 11.07 19.93
CA GLU A 31 -11.06 10.48 18.95
C GLU A 31 -10.27 10.21 17.68
N GLN A 32 -9.90 8.95 17.48
CA GLN A 32 -9.09 8.54 16.36
C GLN A 32 -9.97 8.75 15.12
N SER A 33 -9.42 9.36 14.07
CA SER A 33 -10.17 9.53 12.82
C SER A 33 -10.68 8.16 12.36
N ALA A 34 -11.83 8.11 11.69
CA ALA A 34 -12.37 6.86 11.17
C ALA A 34 -11.35 6.12 10.27
N PHE A 35 -10.53 6.87 9.53
CA PHE A 35 -9.42 6.34 8.72
C PHE A 35 -8.32 5.70 9.57
N ALA A 36 -7.81 6.42 10.57
CA ALA A 36 -6.76 5.91 11.45
C ALA A 36 -7.23 4.70 12.27
N GLY A 37 -8.50 4.71 12.71
CA GLY A 37 -9.13 3.57 13.39
C GLY A 37 -9.20 2.33 12.50
N GLN A 38 -9.52 2.49 11.20
CA GLN A 38 -9.49 1.38 10.25
C GLN A 38 -8.08 0.81 10.06
N ILE A 39 -7.07 1.67 9.89
CA ILE A 39 -5.67 1.22 9.76
C ILE A 39 -5.25 0.42 11.01
N ALA A 40 -5.53 0.95 12.20
CA ALA A 40 -5.18 0.30 13.46
C ALA A 40 -5.91 -1.04 13.66
N ALA A 41 -7.19 -1.12 13.29
CA ALA A 41 -7.98 -2.34 13.45
C ALA A 41 -7.64 -3.44 12.43
N LEU A 42 -7.10 -3.07 11.27
CA LEU A 42 -6.74 -4.00 10.20
C LEU A 42 -5.28 -4.44 10.26
N SER A 43 -4.40 -3.60 10.81
CA SER A 43 -2.97 -3.85 10.82
C SER A 43 -2.56 -4.82 11.93
N GLU A 44 -1.48 -5.55 11.68
CA GLU A 44 -0.79 -6.39 12.66
C GLU A 44 0.65 -5.90 12.87
N ALA A 45 1.43 -6.64 13.68
CA ALA A 45 2.83 -6.33 13.86
C ALA A 45 3.57 -6.41 12.50
N GLY A 46 4.36 -5.38 12.20
CA GLY A 46 5.16 -5.36 10.98
C GLY A 46 6.24 -6.44 11.00
N GLY A 47 6.54 -6.98 9.83
CA GLY A 47 7.70 -7.83 9.60
C GLY A 47 8.81 -7.08 8.89
N TYR A 48 9.78 -7.83 8.39
CA TYR A 48 10.95 -7.32 7.70
C TYR A 48 10.95 -7.74 6.24
N PHE A 49 11.29 -6.80 5.36
CA PHE A 49 11.59 -7.07 3.96
C PHE A 49 12.68 -6.10 3.51
N ASP A 50 13.71 -6.60 2.84
CA ASP A 50 15.01 -5.94 2.71
C ASP A 50 15.08 -4.91 1.59
N THR A 51 13.98 -4.20 1.34
CA THR A 51 13.86 -3.25 0.24
C THR A 51 13.04 -2.03 0.61
N ASP A 52 13.39 -0.89 0.03
CA ASP A 52 12.68 0.37 0.28
C ASP A 52 11.36 0.41 -0.50
N ASN A 53 11.29 -0.26 -1.67
CA ASN A 53 10.14 -0.34 -2.59
C ASN A 53 9.38 0.98 -2.75
N LEU A 54 10.08 2.10 -2.96
CA LEU A 54 9.39 3.39 -3.20
C LEU A 54 8.57 3.37 -4.49
N ILE A 55 9.01 2.57 -5.47
CA ILE A 55 8.37 2.36 -6.77
C ILE A 55 8.47 0.88 -7.14
N SER A 56 7.66 0.42 -8.09
CA SER A 56 7.74 -0.93 -8.63
C SER A 56 9.00 -1.15 -9.48
N ASN A 57 9.50 -2.39 -9.56
CA ASN A 57 10.49 -2.82 -10.56
C ASN A 57 9.87 -3.64 -11.70
N GLU A 58 8.54 -3.68 -11.79
CA GLU A 58 7.81 -4.52 -12.74
C GLU A 58 7.56 -3.78 -14.04
N SER A 59 8.43 -3.99 -15.03
CA SER A 59 8.30 -3.38 -16.36
C SER A 59 7.15 -3.94 -17.21
N SER A 60 6.37 -4.90 -16.70
CA SER A 60 5.25 -5.53 -17.42
C SER A 60 3.88 -5.24 -16.78
N TYR A 61 3.82 -4.38 -15.77
CA TYR A 61 2.64 -4.23 -14.92
C TYR A 61 1.36 -3.80 -15.70
N LEU A 62 1.53 -3.11 -16.85
CA LEU A 62 0.41 -2.73 -17.73
C LEU A 62 -0.07 -3.85 -18.66
N GLN A 63 0.69 -4.95 -18.79
CA GLN A 63 0.40 -6.00 -19.79
C GLN A 63 -0.90 -6.75 -19.52
N VAL A 64 -1.36 -6.76 -18.28
CA VAL A 64 -2.60 -7.42 -17.85
C VAL A 64 -3.84 -6.55 -18.02
N ILE A 65 -3.70 -5.24 -18.29
CA ILE A 65 -4.82 -4.29 -18.32
C ILE A 65 -5.89 -4.69 -19.36
N PRO A 66 -5.56 -5.02 -20.63
CA PRO A 66 -6.58 -5.42 -21.59
C PRO A 66 -7.28 -6.74 -21.22
N GLU A 67 -6.59 -7.65 -20.53
CA GLU A 67 -7.18 -8.91 -20.07
C GLU A 67 -8.13 -8.66 -18.87
N LEU A 68 -7.80 -7.73 -17.96
CA LEU A 68 -8.69 -7.30 -16.88
C LEU A 68 -10.01 -6.73 -17.45
N GLN A 69 -9.89 -5.88 -18.49
CA GLN A 69 -11.02 -5.31 -19.22
C GLN A 69 -11.88 -6.39 -19.87
N ARG A 70 -11.26 -7.32 -20.62
CA ARG A 70 -11.97 -8.43 -21.29
C ARG A 70 -12.71 -9.33 -20.31
N ARG A 71 -12.15 -9.57 -19.12
CA ARG A 71 -12.77 -10.39 -18.06
C ARG A 71 -13.84 -9.64 -17.26
N GLY A 72 -14.07 -8.35 -17.55
CA GLY A 72 -15.04 -7.52 -16.84
C GLY A 72 -14.73 -7.35 -15.35
N VAL A 73 -13.44 -7.33 -14.98
CA VAL A 73 -13.02 -7.17 -13.58
C VAL A 73 -13.24 -5.71 -13.19
N HIS A 74 -14.33 -5.43 -12.46
CA HIS A 74 -14.75 -4.06 -12.13
C HIS A 74 -15.49 -3.99 -10.78
N GLY A 75 -15.46 -2.81 -10.14
CA GLY A 75 -16.20 -2.52 -8.91
C GLY A 75 -15.67 -3.29 -7.70
N GLY A 76 -16.54 -3.48 -6.70
CA GLY A 76 -16.25 -4.31 -5.53
C GLY A 76 -15.10 -3.79 -4.66
N ALA A 77 -14.33 -4.71 -4.10
CA ALA A 77 -13.13 -4.42 -3.32
C ALA A 77 -11.85 -4.76 -4.09
N TYR A 78 -10.78 -4.02 -3.80
CA TYR A 78 -9.43 -4.29 -4.28
C TYR A 78 -8.49 -4.58 -3.12
N ILE A 79 -7.58 -5.55 -3.28
CA ILE A 79 -6.47 -5.78 -2.36
C ILE A 79 -5.18 -5.75 -3.17
N GLY A 80 -4.11 -5.16 -2.62
CA GLY A 80 -2.84 -5.13 -3.32
C GLY A 80 -1.64 -5.01 -2.39
N VAL A 81 -0.48 -5.48 -2.83
CA VAL A 81 0.81 -5.33 -2.12
C VAL A 81 1.70 -4.25 -2.75
N GLY A 82 2.67 -3.73 -2.01
CA GLY A 82 3.64 -2.77 -2.55
C GLY A 82 3.09 -1.34 -2.74
N PRO A 83 3.80 -0.49 -3.51
CA PRO A 83 3.53 0.94 -3.52
C PRO A 83 2.44 1.34 -4.53
N ASP A 84 2.78 2.18 -5.50
CA ASP A 84 1.86 3.00 -6.30
C ASP A 84 1.40 2.36 -7.61
N GLN A 85 1.99 1.25 -8.06
CA GLN A 85 1.44 0.47 -9.16
C GLN A 85 0.01 -0.02 -8.88
N ASN A 86 -0.35 -0.15 -7.59
CA ASN A 86 -1.72 -0.40 -7.15
C ASN A 86 -2.70 0.67 -7.63
N PHE A 87 -2.28 1.94 -7.71
CA PHE A 87 -3.16 3.01 -8.16
C PHE A 87 -3.60 2.82 -9.60
N THR A 88 -2.74 2.25 -10.46
CA THR A 88 -3.10 1.90 -11.84
C THR A 88 -4.19 0.82 -11.86
N TYR A 89 -4.03 -0.26 -11.10
CA TYR A 89 -5.04 -1.30 -11.02
C TYR A 89 -6.34 -0.82 -10.36
N ILE A 90 -6.27 0.05 -9.35
CA ILE A 90 -7.46 0.65 -8.73
C ILE A 90 -8.17 1.57 -9.72
N ALA A 91 -7.44 2.35 -10.52
CA ALA A 91 -8.03 3.19 -11.56
C ALA A 91 -8.66 2.37 -12.70
N GLU A 92 -8.13 1.18 -12.99
CA GLU A 92 -8.74 0.28 -13.98
C GLU A 92 -9.99 -0.43 -13.41
N VAL A 93 -9.86 -1.06 -12.24
CA VAL A 93 -10.91 -1.87 -11.63
C VAL A 93 -12.05 -1.00 -11.07
N ARG A 94 -11.79 0.27 -10.73
CA ARG A 94 -12.75 1.20 -10.12
C ARG A 94 -13.47 0.62 -8.89
N PRO A 95 -12.76 0.10 -7.87
CA PRO A 95 -13.38 -0.51 -6.71
C PRO A 95 -14.08 0.55 -5.82
N ALA A 96 -15.06 0.10 -5.05
CA ALA A 96 -15.70 0.91 -4.02
C ALA A 96 -14.78 1.14 -2.80
N ILE A 97 -13.83 0.22 -2.56
CA ILE A 97 -12.84 0.27 -1.49
C ILE A 97 -11.57 -0.51 -1.88
N ALA A 98 -10.40 -0.02 -1.48
CA ALA A 98 -9.11 -0.65 -1.74
C ALA A 98 -8.28 -0.77 -0.46
N PHE A 99 -7.60 -1.91 -0.30
CA PHE A 99 -6.67 -2.19 0.79
C PHE A 99 -5.28 -2.42 0.23
N ILE A 100 -4.30 -1.65 0.69
CA ILE A 100 -2.90 -1.87 0.32
C ILE A 100 -2.19 -2.51 1.50
N ILE A 101 -2.00 -3.82 1.46
CA ILE A 101 -1.42 -4.64 2.52
C ILE A 101 0.06 -4.89 2.23
N ASP A 102 0.94 -4.61 3.18
CA ASP A 102 2.37 -4.90 3.05
C ASP A 102 2.94 -5.27 4.42
N ILE A 103 3.89 -6.19 4.43
CA ILE A 103 4.53 -6.65 5.67
C ILE A 103 5.28 -5.52 6.37
N ARG A 104 5.72 -4.49 5.62
CA ARG A 104 6.50 -3.36 6.12
C ARG A 104 5.58 -2.20 6.54
N ARG A 105 5.86 -1.63 7.72
CA ARG A 105 5.30 -0.34 8.13
C ARG A 105 5.65 0.78 7.16
N ASP A 106 6.83 0.73 6.57
CA ASP A 106 7.34 1.69 5.59
C ASP A 106 6.40 1.88 4.40
N ASN A 107 5.78 0.81 3.88
CA ASN A 107 4.82 0.94 2.80
C ASN A 107 3.56 1.69 3.24
N MET A 108 3.09 1.46 4.47
CA MET A 108 1.97 2.22 5.04
C MET A 108 2.32 3.71 5.13
N LEU A 109 3.50 4.04 5.62
CA LEU A 109 3.99 5.42 5.69
C LEU A 109 4.07 6.08 4.32
N LEU A 110 4.57 5.35 3.31
CA LEU A 110 4.63 5.81 1.93
C LEU A 110 3.23 6.10 1.34
N HIS A 111 2.25 5.23 1.61
CA HIS A 111 0.86 5.47 1.18
C HIS A 111 0.18 6.62 1.92
N LEU A 112 0.52 6.88 3.20
CA LEU A 112 0.08 8.10 3.89
C LEU A 112 0.66 9.36 3.24
N PHE A 113 1.92 9.31 2.82
CA PHE A 113 2.55 10.38 2.06
C PHE A 113 1.85 10.59 0.70
N PHE A 114 1.61 9.54 -0.08
CA PHE A 114 0.86 9.65 -1.34
C PHE A 114 -0.55 10.20 -1.13
N LYS A 115 -1.28 9.73 -0.11
CA LYS A 115 -2.59 10.27 0.24
C LYS A 115 -2.55 11.77 0.53
N ALA A 116 -1.53 12.24 1.25
CA ALA A 116 -1.34 13.67 1.50
C ALA A 116 -1.14 14.44 0.18
N LEU A 117 -0.30 13.92 -0.73
CA LEU A 117 -0.11 14.51 -2.05
C LEU A 117 -1.42 14.55 -2.85
N PHE A 118 -2.17 13.44 -2.94
CA PHE A 118 -3.47 13.41 -3.59
C PHE A 118 -4.44 14.44 -3.01
N GLN A 119 -4.48 14.63 -1.69
CA GLN A 119 -5.33 15.63 -1.05
C GLN A 119 -4.94 17.05 -1.47
N LEU A 120 -3.63 17.34 -1.52
CA LEU A 120 -3.07 18.65 -1.83
C LEU A 120 -3.11 19.01 -3.33
N SER A 121 -3.11 18.01 -4.22
CA SER A 121 -3.09 18.19 -5.68
C SER A 121 -4.46 18.49 -6.26
N ARG A 122 -4.55 19.41 -7.22
CA ARG A 122 -5.78 19.62 -8.01
C ARG A 122 -5.74 18.89 -9.35
N THR A 123 -4.55 18.68 -9.89
CA THR A 123 -4.29 18.06 -11.20
C THR A 123 -3.19 17.01 -11.10
N ARG A 124 -3.01 16.22 -12.17
CA ARG A 124 -1.89 15.28 -12.32
C ARG A 124 -0.53 15.96 -12.25
N GLN A 125 -0.39 17.15 -12.88
CA GLN A 125 0.86 17.91 -12.81
C GLN A 125 1.17 18.43 -11.40
N ASP A 126 0.15 18.86 -10.63
CA ASP A 126 0.34 19.26 -9.22
C ASP A 126 0.93 18.07 -8.42
N TYR A 127 0.41 16.86 -8.65
CA TYR A 127 0.89 15.64 -7.98
C TYR A 127 2.35 15.33 -8.31
N LEU A 128 2.72 15.27 -9.60
CA LEU A 128 4.10 15.02 -10.02
C LEU A 128 5.06 16.10 -9.50
N SER A 129 4.65 17.37 -9.60
CA SER A 129 5.46 18.50 -9.14
C SER A 129 5.75 18.41 -7.64
N MET A 130 4.75 18.12 -6.81
CA MET A 130 4.96 17.97 -5.36
C MET A 130 5.73 16.69 -5.01
N LEU A 131 5.48 15.57 -5.70
CA LEU A 131 6.19 14.31 -5.49
C LEU A 131 7.70 14.48 -5.73
N PHE A 132 8.06 15.12 -6.85
CA PHE A 132 9.46 15.32 -7.26
C PHE A 132 10.04 16.67 -6.81
N GLY A 133 9.30 17.47 -6.05
CA GLY A 133 9.76 18.77 -5.58
C GLY A 133 10.11 19.79 -6.66
N ARG A 134 9.38 19.72 -7.77
CA ARG A 134 9.49 20.66 -8.87
C ARG A 134 8.48 21.79 -8.68
N ARG A 135 8.86 22.99 -9.14
CA ARG A 135 7.96 24.15 -9.13
C ARG A 135 6.69 23.84 -9.91
N VAL A 136 5.53 24.00 -9.27
CA VAL A 136 4.23 23.81 -9.93
C VAL A 136 4.09 24.91 -11.00
N PRO A 137 3.84 24.56 -12.28
CA PRO A 137 3.68 25.57 -13.31
C PRO A 137 2.53 26.52 -12.97
N ALA A 138 2.73 27.83 -13.18
CA ALA A 138 1.63 28.80 -13.17
C ALA A 138 0.65 28.57 -14.34
N VAL A 139 1.02 27.69 -15.30
CA VAL A 139 0.22 27.36 -16.47
C VAL A 139 -1.00 26.53 -16.08
N ALA A 140 -2.15 27.07 -16.47
CA ALA A 140 -3.52 26.75 -16.13
C ALA A 140 -3.80 25.26 -15.90
N GLY A 141 -4.55 24.96 -14.82
CA GLY A 141 -5.15 23.65 -14.57
C GLY A 141 -6.07 23.12 -15.68
N ARG A 142 -6.24 23.85 -16.80
CA ARG A 142 -6.81 23.31 -18.05
C ARG A 142 -5.79 22.44 -18.80
N TRP A 143 -4.57 22.93 -19.03
CA TRP A 143 -3.54 22.16 -19.74
C TRP A 143 -3.24 20.84 -19.03
N ALA A 144 -3.04 20.86 -17.71
CA ALA A 144 -2.74 19.64 -16.95
C ALA A 144 -3.86 18.58 -16.99
N ARG A 145 -5.10 18.97 -17.31
CA ARG A 145 -6.23 18.04 -17.47
C ARG A 145 -6.30 17.43 -18.87
N GLU A 146 -5.83 18.16 -19.88
CA GLU A 146 -5.90 17.78 -21.30
C GLU A 146 -4.59 17.17 -21.80
N ALA A 147 -3.45 17.43 -21.13
CA ALA A 147 -2.13 16.94 -21.52
C ALA A 147 -2.01 15.42 -21.40
N ASP A 148 -1.31 14.82 -22.36
CA ASP A 148 -0.91 13.43 -22.33
C ASP A 148 0.23 13.19 -21.32
N ILE A 149 0.49 11.94 -20.96
CA ILE A 149 1.46 11.62 -19.90
C ILE A 149 2.89 12.03 -20.30
N GLU A 150 3.23 11.96 -21.57
CA GLU A 150 4.51 12.38 -22.14
C GLU A 150 4.79 13.86 -21.88
N ASP A 151 3.77 14.70 -22.05
CA ASP A 151 3.87 16.14 -21.81
C ASP A 151 4.02 16.45 -20.32
N LEU A 152 3.29 15.74 -19.44
CA LEU A 152 3.45 15.88 -17.99
C LEU A 152 4.86 15.46 -17.52
N VAL A 153 5.38 14.38 -18.10
CA VAL A 153 6.72 13.85 -17.83
C VAL A 153 7.79 14.85 -18.29
N LYS A 154 7.66 15.36 -19.52
CA LYS A 154 8.56 16.37 -20.09
C LYS A 154 8.55 17.67 -19.28
N GLU A 155 7.38 18.14 -18.88
CA GLU A 155 7.24 19.33 -18.05
C GLU A 155 7.89 19.13 -16.68
N THR A 156 7.75 17.96 -16.07
CA THR A 156 8.38 17.65 -14.78
C THR A 156 9.90 17.64 -14.86
N ASP A 157 10.49 17.15 -15.96
CA ASP A 157 11.94 17.19 -16.17
C ASP A 157 12.52 18.57 -16.40
N ALA A 158 11.79 19.40 -17.14
CA ALA A 158 12.25 20.74 -17.49
C ALA A 158 12.35 21.68 -16.27
N ARG A 159 11.80 21.27 -15.12
CA ARG A 159 11.73 22.09 -13.91
C ARG A 159 12.84 21.72 -12.93
N SER A 160 13.48 22.74 -12.37
CA SER A 160 14.43 22.59 -11.28
C SER A 160 13.72 22.34 -9.95
N VAL A 161 14.47 21.77 -9.00
CA VAL A 161 14.06 21.75 -7.60
C VAL A 161 14.01 23.18 -7.07
N ASP A 162 12.93 23.52 -6.37
CA ASP A 162 12.77 24.81 -5.68
C ASP A 162 12.71 24.54 -4.16
N SER A 163 13.72 24.99 -3.43
CA SER A 163 13.88 24.68 -2.01
C SER A 163 12.82 25.35 -1.13
N ALA A 164 12.33 26.54 -1.54
CA ALA A 164 11.31 27.28 -0.83
C ALA A 164 9.92 26.64 -1.02
N ASP A 165 9.59 26.31 -2.28
CA ASP A 165 8.36 25.56 -2.58
C ASP A 165 8.36 24.21 -1.86
N MET A 166 9.51 23.53 -1.82
CA MET A 166 9.65 22.27 -1.11
C MET A 166 9.46 22.39 0.41
N ALA A 167 9.96 23.46 1.02
CA ALA A 167 9.68 23.71 2.43
C ALA A 167 8.18 23.91 2.67
N ALA A 168 7.49 24.66 1.80
CA ALA A 168 6.05 24.86 1.88
C ALA A 168 5.26 23.55 1.68
N VAL A 169 5.66 22.70 0.72
CA VAL A 169 5.05 21.38 0.50
C VAL A 169 5.23 20.50 1.74
N ARG A 170 6.42 20.44 2.34
CA ARG A 170 6.67 19.65 3.56
C ARG A 170 5.78 20.09 4.73
N VAL A 171 5.57 21.39 4.91
CA VAL A 171 4.63 21.91 5.94
C VAL A 171 3.20 21.44 5.65
N ARG A 172 2.73 21.57 4.41
CA ARG A 172 1.38 21.15 4.00
C ARG A 172 1.17 19.64 4.16
N VAL A 173 2.15 18.83 3.77
CA VAL A 173 2.15 17.37 3.97
C VAL A 173 2.09 17.04 5.45
N SER A 174 2.90 17.70 6.29
CA SER A 174 2.90 17.48 7.75
C SER A 174 1.53 17.79 8.38
N LEU A 175 0.86 18.86 7.92
CA LEU A 175 -0.49 19.20 8.35
C LEU A 175 -1.52 18.16 7.89
N ALA A 176 -1.42 17.68 6.65
CA ALA A 176 -2.29 16.63 6.12
C ALA A 176 -2.13 15.32 6.91
N LEU A 177 -0.90 14.88 7.18
CA LEU A 177 -0.61 13.68 7.99
C LEU A 177 -1.20 13.81 9.40
N LYS A 178 -1.03 14.96 10.06
CA LYS A 178 -1.65 15.23 11.37
C LYS A 178 -3.17 15.10 11.33
N LYS A 179 -3.82 15.62 10.27
CA LYS A 179 -5.28 15.53 10.07
C LYS A 179 -5.76 14.09 9.86
N MET A 180 -4.94 13.22 9.25
CA MET A 180 -5.28 11.81 9.09
C MET A 180 -5.39 11.08 10.43
N GLY A 181 -4.75 11.57 11.50
CA GLY A 181 -4.89 11.04 12.85
C GLY A 181 -4.24 9.68 13.09
N VAL A 182 -3.46 9.16 12.14
CA VAL A 182 -2.65 7.96 12.34
C VAL A 182 -1.53 8.28 13.33
N PRO A 183 -1.33 7.50 14.40
CA PRO A 183 -0.19 7.70 15.30
C PRO A 183 1.13 7.46 14.56
N LEU A 184 1.94 8.52 14.47
CA LEU A 184 3.26 8.50 13.84
C LEU A 184 4.31 8.88 14.90
N SER A 185 5.35 8.07 15.03
CA SER A 185 6.52 8.41 15.84
C SER A 185 7.42 9.43 15.12
N ASP A 186 8.39 10.00 15.82
CA ASP A 186 9.39 10.87 15.19
C ASP A 186 10.18 10.12 14.11
N GLU A 187 10.42 8.82 14.29
CA GLU A 187 11.06 7.98 13.28
C GLU A 187 10.15 7.77 12.06
N ASP A 188 8.85 7.57 12.25
CA ASP A 188 7.90 7.48 11.13
C ASP A 188 7.92 8.78 10.29
N ILE A 189 7.94 9.94 10.94
CA ILE A 189 8.01 11.25 10.27
C ILE A 189 9.37 11.42 9.56
N ALA A 190 10.46 10.98 10.19
CA ALA A 190 11.78 10.98 9.57
C ALA A 190 11.82 10.07 8.33
N THR A 191 11.22 8.87 8.40
CA THR A 191 11.08 7.93 7.28
C THR A 191 10.32 8.54 6.11
N ILE A 192 9.15 9.16 6.35
CA ILE A 192 8.39 9.85 5.30
C ILE A 192 9.24 10.97 4.66
N SER A 193 9.99 11.72 5.48
CA SER A 193 10.87 12.78 4.99
C SER A 193 12.00 12.23 4.11
N ARG A 194 12.59 11.08 4.50
CA ARG A 194 13.60 10.37 3.68
C ARG A 194 13.00 9.88 2.36
N PHE A 195 11.80 9.32 2.34
CA PHE A 195 11.13 8.92 1.10
C PHE A 195 10.99 10.09 0.15
N HIS A 196 10.42 11.22 0.61
CA HIS A 196 10.24 12.39 -0.23
C HIS A 196 11.58 12.92 -0.76
N ALA A 197 12.63 12.95 0.08
CA ALA A 197 13.97 13.34 -0.35
C ALA A 197 14.50 12.45 -1.49
N ARG A 198 14.28 11.14 -1.45
CA ARG A 198 14.68 10.21 -2.53
C ARG A 198 13.93 10.48 -3.84
N PHE A 199 12.63 10.74 -3.78
CA PHE A 199 11.88 11.19 -4.96
C PHE A 199 12.46 12.49 -5.52
N VAL A 200 12.72 13.49 -4.67
CA VAL A 200 13.25 14.80 -5.12
C VAL A 200 14.63 14.69 -5.74
N GLU A 201 15.53 13.97 -5.08
CA GLU A 201 16.94 13.77 -5.49
C GLU A 201 17.02 13.03 -6.82
N ALA A 202 16.35 11.88 -6.94
CA ALA A 202 16.43 11.05 -8.13
C ALA A 202 15.53 11.57 -9.27
N GLY A 203 14.48 12.34 -8.95
CA GLY A 203 13.48 12.77 -9.91
C GLY A 203 12.81 11.58 -10.60
N LEU A 204 12.45 11.76 -11.87
CA LEU A 204 11.88 10.70 -12.70
C LEU A 204 12.88 9.59 -13.06
N SER A 205 14.16 9.74 -12.71
CA SER A 205 15.19 8.70 -12.83
C SER A 205 15.23 7.74 -11.64
N LEU A 206 14.36 7.93 -10.62
CA LEU A 206 14.24 7.03 -9.48
C LEU A 206 14.05 5.58 -9.95
N ARG A 207 14.77 4.66 -9.30
CA ARG A 207 14.71 3.22 -9.53
C ARG A 207 14.43 2.49 -8.23
N PHE A 208 13.82 1.33 -8.36
CA PHE A 208 13.69 0.38 -7.25
C PHE A 208 15.07 0.08 -6.63
N GLN A 209 15.11 0.02 -5.30
CA GLN A 209 16.33 -0.28 -4.56
C GLN A 209 16.05 -1.23 -3.40
N SER A 210 16.96 -2.19 -3.21
CA SER A 210 17.01 -3.02 -2.01
C SER A 210 17.93 -2.39 -0.96
N ALA A 211 17.60 -2.54 0.31
CA ALA A 211 18.38 -2.02 1.43
C ALA A 211 19.85 -2.47 1.32
N GLY A 212 20.76 -1.50 1.38
CA GLY A 212 22.21 -1.76 1.28
C GLY A 212 22.72 -2.22 -0.09
N ARG A 213 21.88 -2.24 -1.14
CA ARG A 213 22.26 -2.69 -2.49
C ARG A 213 22.00 -1.60 -3.53
N PRO A 214 22.88 -1.40 -4.53
CA PRO A 214 22.61 -0.47 -5.61
C PRO A 214 21.44 -0.97 -6.48
N PRO A 215 20.67 -0.07 -7.12
CA PRO A 215 19.66 -0.45 -8.11
C PRO A 215 20.26 -1.27 -9.25
N GLN A 216 19.51 -2.28 -9.73
CA GLN A 216 19.91 -3.03 -10.92
C GLN A 216 19.64 -2.21 -12.19
N SER A 217 20.53 -2.32 -13.18
CA SER A 217 20.44 -1.57 -14.45
C SER A 217 19.19 -1.92 -15.25
N HIS A 218 18.69 -3.14 -15.13
CA HIS A 218 17.49 -3.61 -15.82
C HIS A 218 16.17 -3.20 -15.13
N TYR A 219 16.18 -2.62 -13.93
CA TYR A 219 14.95 -2.11 -13.32
C TYR A 219 14.43 -0.89 -14.10
N PRO A 220 13.12 -0.71 -14.24
CA PRO A 220 12.59 0.50 -14.85
C PRO A 220 12.86 1.71 -13.93
N THR A 221 13.13 2.86 -14.54
CA THR A 221 12.98 4.17 -13.89
C THR A 221 11.51 4.50 -13.69
N TYR A 222 11.19 5.42 -12.78
CA TYR A 222 9.83 5.93 -12.65
C TYR A 222 9.29 6.52 -13.96
N ARG A 223 10.16 7.22 -14.73
CA ARG A 223 9.84 7.67 -16.09
C ARG A 223 9.36 6.52 -16.97
N GLN A 224 10.12 5.43 -17.00
CA GLN A 224 9.78 4.28 -17.84
C GLN A 224 8.46 3.64 -17.39
N LEU A 225 8.16 3.60 -16.09
CA LEU A 225 6.87 3.12 -15.60
C LEU A 225 5.70 4.02 -16.03
N LEU A 226 5.89 5.34 -16.02
CA LEU A 226 4.87 6.30 -16.48
C LEU A 226 4.67 6.26 -18.00
N LEU A 227 5.75 6.09 -18.76
CA LEU A 227 5.72 6.09 -20.22
C LEU A 227 5.53 4.69 -20.82
N ASP A 228 5.35 3.65 -20.00
CA ASP A 228 5.05 2.32 -20.51
C ASP A 228 3.65 2.28 -21.14
N THR A 229 3.43 1.30 -22.01
CA THR A 229 2.17 1.06 -22.70
C THR A 229 1.64 -0.34 -22.46
N ASP A 230 0.32 -0.49 -22.56
CA ASP A 230 -0.33 -1.80 -22.64
C ASP A 230 -0.05 -2.49 -24.02
N PRO A 231 -0.46 -3.75 -24.23
CA PRO A 231 -0.28 -4.45 -25.51
C PRO A 231 -0.91 -3.76 -26.74
N SER A 232 -1.82 -2.82 -26.53
CA SER A 232 -2.46 -2.03 -27.60
C SER A 232 -1.75 -0.69 -27.86
N GLY A 233 -0.63 -0.42 -27.19
CA GLY A 233 0.16 0.79 -27.36
C GLY A 233 -0.38 2.00 -26.59
N ARG A 234 -1.31 1.81 -25.64
CA ARG A 234 -1.88 2.91 -24.86
C ARG A 234 -1.20 3.07 -23.50
N HIS A 235 -1.03 4.31 -23.06
CA HIS A 235 -0.69 4.61 -21.67
C HIS A 235 -1.91 4.37 -20.78
N THR A 236 -1.79 3.46 -19.81
CA THR A 236 -2.89 3.07 -18.92
C THR A 236 -2.53 3.20 -17.44
N ASN A 237 -1.38 3.78 -17.12
CA ASN A 237 -1.02 4.09 -15.74
C ASN A 237 -2.00 5.11 -15.11
N PHE A 238 -2.01 5.20 -13.79
CA PHE A 238 -2.98 6.05 -13.07
C PHE A 238 -2.90 7.56 -13.35
N LEU A 239 -1.79 8.05 -13.91
CA LEU A 239 -1.61 9.44 -14.35
C LEU A 239 -1.86 9.63 -15.85
N ALA A 240 -2.15 8.56 -16.59
CA ALA A 240 -2.37 8.64 -18.04
C ALA A 240 -3.62 9.47 -18.40
N SER A 241 -4.64 9.50 -17.55
CA SER A 241 -5.84 10.31 -17.77
C SER A 241 -6.25 11.10 -16.53
N GLU A 242 -6.84 12.27 -16.76
CA GLU A 242 -7.40 13.09 -15.67
C GLU A 242 -8.53 12.38 -14.93
N GLU A 243 -9.33 11.59 -15.64
CA GLU A 243 -10.43 10.82 -15.06
C GLU A 243 -9.95 9.80 -14.02
N SER A 244 -8.91 9.02 -14.36
CA SER A 244 -8.29 8.05 -13.44
C SER A 244 -7.72 8.74 -12.21
N PHE A 245 -7.04 9.87 -12.40
CA PHE A 245 -6.47 10.66 -11.31
C PHE A 245 -7.57 11.22 -10.37
N GLN A 246 -8.63 11.80 -10.92
CA GLN A 246 -9.73 12.34 -10.11
C GLN A 246 -10.50 11.25 -9.38
N PHE A 247 -10.66 10.07 -10.00
CA PHE A 247 -11.24 8.91 -9.33
C PHE A 247 -10.42 8.48 -8.10
N LEU A 248 -9.11 8.30 -8.25
CA LEU A 248 -8.22 7.97 -7.14
C LEU A 248 -8.20 9.05 -6.06
N LYS A 249 -8.13 10.33 -6.47
CA LYS A 249 -8.22 11.46 -5.55
C LYS A 249 -9.53 11.42 -4.76
N SER A 250 -10.64 11.06 -5.39
CA SER A 250 -11.94 10.92 -4.72
C SER A 250 -11.95 9.78 -3.71
N LEU A 251 -11.38 8.62 -4.02
CA LEU A 251 -11.25 7.51 -3.07
C LEU A 251 -10.33 7.88 -1.90
N GLN A 252 -9.21 8.57 -2.17
CA GLN A 252 -8.31 9.07 -1.14
C GLN A 252 -9.01 10.09 -0.23
N ALA A 253 -9.82 10.99 -0.78
CA ALA A 253 -10.56 11.98 0.01
C ALA A 253 -11.69 11.36 0.85
N GLN A 254 -12.25 10.24 0.40
CA GLN A 254 -13.28 9.47 1.11
C GLN A 254 -12.71 8.43 2.08
N ASP A 255 -11.39 8.39 2.28
CA ASP A 255 -10.73 7.41 3.15
C ASP A 255 -10.97 5.94 2.73
N ARG A 256 -11.03 5.69 1.42
CA ARG A 256 -11.35 4.38 0.81
C ARG A 256 -10.16 3.67 0.17
N ILE A 257 -8.95 4.22 0.26
CA ILE A 257 -7.69 3.50 0.01
C ILE A 257 -6.98 3.40 1.35
N ILE A 258 -6.96 2.20 1.93
CA ILE A 258 -6.52 1.96 3.30
C ILE A 258 -5.19 1.19 3.26
N PRO A 259 -4.07 1.83 3.64
CA PRO A 259 -2.83 1.11 3.83
C PRO A 259 -2.86 0.29 5.12
N VAL A 260 -2.44 -0.96 5.07
CA VAL A 260 -2.49 -1.94 6.15
C VAL A 260 -1.11 -2.57 6.31
N VAL A 261 -0.60 -2.64 7.54
CA VAL A 261 0.59 -3.43 7.84
C VAL A 261 0.15 -4.88 8.07
N GLY A 262 0.65 -5.81 7.26
CA GLY A 262 0.35 -7.22 7.46
C GLY A 262 0.99 -8.16 6.46
N ASP A 263 1.15 -9.41 6.89
CA ASP A 263 1.60 -10.52 6.07
C ASP A 263 0.38 -11.20 5.43
N LEU A 264 0.45 -11.50 4.12
CA LEU A 264 -0.62 -12.20 3.41
C LEU A 264 -0.88 -13.60 4.01
N SER A 265 0.17 -14.24 4.51
CA SER A 265 0.13 -15.50 5.26
C SER A 265 0.06 -15.30 6.78
N GLY A 266 -0.06 -14.05 7.23
CA GLY A 266 -0.19 -13.67 8.64
C GLY A 266 -1.50 -14.15 9.26
N PRO A 267 -1.61 -14.08 10.60
CA PRO A 267 -2.77 -14.59 11.31
C PRO A 267 -4.01 -13.69 11.21
N SER A 268 -3.86 -12.39 10.91
CA SER A 268 -4.96 -11.44 11.15
C SER A 268 -5.29 -10.48 10.01
N ALA A 269 -4.32 -9.83 9.37
CA ALA A 269 -4.59 -8.69 8.50
C ALA A 269 -5.49 -9.05 7.29
N LEU A 270 -5.13 -10.05 6.49
CA LEU A 270 -5.93 -10.46 5.33
C LEU A 270 -7.32 -10.98 5.73
N ALA A 271 -7.41 -11.69 6.86
CA ALA A 271 -8.69 -12.15 7.41
C ALA A 271 -9.57 -10.98 7.88
N ALA A 272 -8.98 -9.96 8.50
CA ALA A 272 -9.68 -8.75 8.93
C ALA A 272 -10.20 -7.94 7.75
N ILE A 273 -9.38 -7.80 6.70
CA ILE A 273 -9.80 -7.20 5.42
C ILE A 273 -11.00 -7.96 4.84
N GLY A 274 -10.94 -9.29 4.78
CA GLY A 274 -12.05 -10.13 4.31
C GLY A 274 -13.35 -9.91 5.10
N ARG A 275 -13.25 -9.77 6.42
CA ARG A 275 -14.43 -9.42 7.26
C ARG A 275 -14.97 -8.04 6.94
N VAL A 276 -14.12 -7.02 6.76
CA VAL A 276 -14.56 -5.67 6.40
C VAL A 276 -15.22 -5.63 5.03
N ILE A 277 -14.69 -6.36 4.05
CA ILE A 277 -15.32 -6.52 2.72
C ILE A 277 -16.74 -7.09 2.87
N GLY A 278 -16.89 -8.17 3.63
CA GLY A 278 -18.20 -8.79 3.89
C GLY A 278 -19.17 -7.88 4.64
N LEU A 279 -18.72 -7.17 5.68
CA LEU A 279 -19.54 -6.22 6.44
C LEU A 279 -20.04 -5.05 5.58
N ARG A 280 -19.23 -4.62 4.60
CA ARG A 280 -19.59 -3.61 3.61
C ARG A 280 -20.47 -4.15 2.48
N ARG A 281 -20.74 -5.46 2.46
CA ARG A 281 -21.44 -6.17 1.38
C ARG A 281 -20.77 -5.99 0.02
N GLU A 282 -19.46 -5.80 0.04
CA GLU A 282 -18.63 -5.78 -1.16
C GLU A 282 -18.11 -7.19 -1.45
N LEU A 283 -17.61 -7.38 -2.67
CA LEU A 283 -16.93 -8.60 -3.09
C LEU A 283 -15.58 -8.21 -3.70
N LEU A 284 -14.53 -8.94 -3.35
CA LEU A 284 -13.20 -8.77 -3.94
C LEU A 284 -13.27 -8.96 -5.46
N SER A 285 -12.70 -8.03 -6.23
CA SER A 285 -12.65 -8.07 -7.69
C SER A 285 -11.25 -8.42 -8.19
N ALA A 286 -10.24 -7.78 -7.62
CA ALA A 286 -8.85 -8.03 -7.97
C ALA A 286 -7.97 -8.03 -6.72
N PHE A 287 -6.97 -8.91 -6.72
CA PHE A 287 -5.93 -8.99 -5.72
C PHE A 287 -4.56 -8.95 -6.38
N TYR A 288 -3.84 -7.84 -6.25
CA TYR A 288 -2.45 -7.76 -6.71
C TYR A 288 -1.47 -8.28 -5.65
N VAL A 289 -0.68 -9.30 -6.00
CA VAL A 289 0.25 -9.98 -5.08
C VAL A 289 1.71 -9.82 -5.49
N SER A 290 2.02 -9.08 -6.57
CA SER A 290 3.39 -8.95 -7.08
C SER A 290 4.05 -10.34 -7.20
N ASN A 291 5.29 -10.50 -6.72
CA ASN A 291 5.98 -11.78 -6.60
C ASN A 291 5.94 -12.38 -5.18
N VAL A 292 5.04 -11.92 -4.29
CA VAL A 292 4.99 -12.38 -2.89
C VAL A 292 4.84 -13.90 -2.79
N GLU A 293 4.08 -14.50 -3.70
CA GLU A 293 3.86 -15.96 -3.77
C GLU A 293 5.19 -16.74 -3.82
N PHE A 294 6.23 -16.22 -4.48
CA PHE A 294 7.57 -16.84 -4.51
C PHE A 294 8.18 -17.00 -3.11
N TYR A 295 8.08 -15.96 -2.28
CA TYR A 295 8.59 -15.98 -0.90
C TYR A 295 7.77 -16.91 -0.02
N LEU A 296 6.44 -16.87 -0.17
CA LEU A 296 5.53 -17.75 0.58
C LEU A 296 5.79 -19.24 0.33
N PHE A 297 6.16 -19.63 -0.91
CA PHE A 297 6.59 -21.00 -1.18
C PHE A 297 7.93 -21.34 -0.52
N ARG A 298 8.91 -20.42 -0.59
CA ARG A 298 10.25 -20.64 0.03
C ARG A 298 10.19 -20.77 1.54
N GLU A 299 9.26 -20.04 2.17
CA GLU A 299 9.05 -20.04 3.63
C GLU A 299 8.07 -21.13 4.09
N GLY A 300 7.44 -21.86 3.17
CA GLY A 300 6.43 -22.88 3.49
C GLY A 300 5.11 -22.31 4.02
N SER A 301 4.86 -21.01 3.85
CA SER A 301 3.68 -20.31 4.35
C SER A 301 2.56 -20.15 3.31
N PHE A 302 2.80 -20.53 2.05
CA PHE A 302 1.81 -20.48 0.97
C PHE A 302 0.46 -21.16 1.31
N PRO A 303 0.40 -22.35 1.96
CA PRO A 303 -0.88 -22.95 2.36
C PRO A 303 -1.72 -22.04 3.27
N ARG A 304 -1.07 -21.23 4.13
CA ARG A 304 -1.75 -20.31 5.04
C ARG A 304 -2.29 -19.10 4.29
N PHE A 305 -1.55 -18.59 3.31
CA PHE A 305 -2.05 -17.57 2.39
C PHE A 305 -3.30 -18.05 1.63
N VAL A 306 -3.27 -19.25 1.04
CA VAL A 306 -4.44 -19.82 0.35
C VAL A 306 -5.62 -19.97 1.30
N ALA A 307 -5.40 -20.43 2.53
CA ALA A 307 -6.46 -20.53 3.54
C ALA A 307 -7.06 -19.16 3.92
N ASN A 308 -6.24 -18.11 4.00
CA ASN A 308 -6.70 -16.75 4.24
C ASN A 308 -7.50 -16.21 3.04
N LEU A 309 -6.95 -16.35 1.83
CA LEU A 309 -7.60 -15.95 0.58
C LEU A 309 -8.96 -16.65 0.40
N GLY A 310 -9.03 -17.95 0.73
CA GLY A 310 -10.25 -18.75 0.66
C GLY A 310 -11.42 -18.16 1.44
N ARG A 311 -11.15 -17.39 2.50
CA ARG A 311 -12.16 -16.75 3.39
C ARG A 311 -12.60 -15.36 2.94
N VAL A 312 -11.95 -14.74 1.96
CA VAL A 312 -12.30 -13.39 1.48
C VAL A 312 -13.51 -13.47 0.54
N PRO A 313 -14.64 -12.78 0.79
CA PRO A 313 -15.77 -12.74 -0.15
C PRO A 313 -15.33 -12.17 -1.50
N ARG A 314 -15.68 -12.84 -2.60
CA ARG A 314 -15.19 -12.52 -3.95
C ARG A 314 -16.25 -12.71 -5.03
N GLN A 315 -16.09 -11.99 -6.14
CA GLN A 315 -16.90 -12.17 -7.34
C GLN A 315 -16.51 -13.47 -8.07
N LYS A 316 -17.35 -13.92 -9.01
CA LYS A 316 -17.07 -15.11 -9.83
C LYS A 316 -15.88 -14.91 -10.78
N ASN A 317 -15.66 -13.67 -11.23
CA ASN A 317 -14.58 -13.32 -12.15
C ASN A 317 -13.36 -12.71 -11.42
N SER A 318 -13.24 -12.89 -10.11
CA SER A 318 -12.14 -12.29 -9.36
C SER A 318 -10.80 -12.89 -9.74
N VAL A 319 -9.81 -12.03 -9.88
CA VAL A 319 -8.46 -12.42 -10.32
C VAL A 319 -7.39 -12.04 -9.31
N LEU A 320 -6.36 -12.88 -9.24
CA LEU A 320 -5.05 -12.50 -8.76
C LEU A 320 -4.25 -11.90 -9.91
N ILE A 321 -3.54 -10.82 -9.61
CA ILE A 321 -2.56 -10.18 -10.49
C ILE A 321 -1.19 -10.45 -9.87
N ARG A 322 -0.32 -11.19 -10.57
CA ARG A 322 1.02 -11.53 -10.09
C ARG A 322 2.10 -11.10 -11.06
N SER A 323 3.32 -10.98 -10.54
CA SER A 323 4.49 -10.58 -11.29
C SER A 323 5.58 -11.64 -11.15
N ILE A 324 6.05 -12.13 -12.29
CA ILE A 324 6.98 -13.26 -12.41
C ILE A 324 8.31 -12.72 -12.90
N PHE A 325 9.37 -12.94 -12.12
CA PHE A 325 10.75 -12.52 -12.45
C PHE A 325 11.61 -13.67 -12.97
N ASP A 326 11.04 -14.86 -13.14
CA ASP A 326 11.73 -16.02 -13.72
C ASP A 326 11.59 -16.03 -15.25
N TYR A 327 12.71 -15.79 -15.92
CA TYR A 327 12.81 -15.59 -17.37
C TYR A 327 12.57 -16.87 -18.20
N GLY A 328 12.61 -18.06 -17.58
CA GLY A 328 12.40 -19.33 -18.29
C GLY A 328 10.92 -19.67 -18.55
N PHE A 329 10.00 -19.05 -17.80
CA PHE A 329 8.60 -19.50 -17.73
C PHE A 329 7.58 -18.49 -18.25
N SER A 330 7.98 -17.32 -18.75
CA SER A 330 7.04 -16.25 -19.04
C SER A 330 7.13 -15.61 -20.43
N ARG A 331 5.96 -15.49 -21.10
CA ARG A 331 5.76 -14.68 -22.30
C ARG A 331 5.72 -13.19 -21.92
N ALA A 332 6.87 -12.64 -21.52
CA ALA A 332 7.04 -11.21 -21.36
C ALA A 332 7.26 -10.55 -22.74
N ARG A 333 7.02 -9.23 -22.86
CA ARG A 333 7.52 -8.50 -24.04
C ARG A 333 9.06 -8.51 -23.99
N PRO A 334 9.77 -8.46 -25.13
CA PRO A 334 11.23 -8.57 -25.15
C PRO A 334 11.99 -7.58 -24.25
N SER A 335 11.43 -6.39 -24.00
CA SER A 335 12.00 -5.35 -23.14
C SER A 335 11.70 -5.53 -21.66
N ASP A 336 10.82 -6.45 -21.29
CA ASP A 336 10.30 -6.54 -19.94
C ASP A 336 11.19 -7.45 -19.06
N GLY A 337 11.67 -6.90 -17.94
CA GLY A 337 12.41 -7.64 -16.91
C GLY A 337 11.53 -8.49 -15.97
N SER A 338 10.23 -8.59 -16.25
CA SER A 338 9.20 -9.33 -15.49
C SER A 338 8.04 -9.69 -16.43
N ALA A 339 7.17 -10.61 -16.03
CA ALA A 339 5.88 -10.83 -16.68
C ALA A 339 4.72 -10.77 -15.69
N SER A 340 3.71 -9.99 -16.03
CA SER A 340 2.48 -9.89 -15.26
C SER A 340 1.45 -10.89 -15.77
N ARG A 341 0.74 -11.57 -14.87
CA ARG A 341 -0.30 -12.54 -15.21
C ARG A 341 -1.54 -12.41 -14.36
N LEU A 342 -2.68 -12.71 -14.98
CA LEU A 342 -3.94 -12.91 -14.29
C LEU A 342 -4.18 -14.40 -14.02
N HIS A 343 -4.74 -14.73 -12.86
CA HIS A 343 -5.19 -16.07 -12.53
C HIS A 343 -6.51 -15.94 -11.76
N ALA A 344 -7.56 -16.63 -12.20
CA ALA A 344 -8.81 -16.64 -11.46
C ALA A 344 -8.57 -17.17 -10.03
N ILE A 345 -9.12 -16.49 -9.04
CA ILE A 345 -8.93 -16.86 -7.63
C ILE A 345 -9.51 -18.25 -7.37
N ASP A 346 -10.70 -18.54 -7.91
CA ASP A 346 -11.35 -19.82 -7.69
C ASP A 346 -10.58 -20.98 -8.35
N ASP A 347 -9.94 -20.76 -9.51
CA ASP A 347 -9.07 -21.77 -10.13
C ASP A 347 -7.83 -22.05 -9.26
N LEU A 348 -7.20 -21.01 -8.70
CA LEU A 348 -6.09 -21.17 -7.76
C LEU A 348 -6.50 -22.03 -6.56
N LEU A 349 -7.62 -21.68 -5.92
CA LEU A 349 -8.12 -22.39 -4.74
C LEU A 349 -8.47 -23.84 -5.06
N ALA A 350 -9.14 -24.09 -6.19
CA ALA A 350 -9.50 -25.43 -6.63
C ALA A 350 -8.27 -26.29 -6.98
N ASN A 351 -7.31 -25.74 -7.73
CA ASN A 351 -6.10 -26.45 -8.11
C ASN A 351 -5.20 -26.75 -6.91
N PHE A 352 -5.10 -25.83 -5.94
CA PHE A 352 -4.39 -26.09 -4.69
C PHE A 352 -5.08 -27.18 -3.87
N SER A 353 -6.40 -27.12 -3.71
CA SER A 353 -7.16 -28.15 -2.99
C SER A 353 -7.08 -29.53 -3.65
N ALA A 354 -6.90 -29.59 -4.97
CA ALA A 354 -6.71 -30.81 -5.73
C ALA A 354 -5.26 -31.33 -5.72
N GLY A 355 -4.34 -30.68 -5.01
CA GLY A 355 -2.92 -31.07 -4.94
C GLY A 355 -2.13 -30.81 -6.24
N ARG A 356 -2.65 -30.00 -7.16
CA ARG A 356 -2.00 -29.66 -8.44
C ARG A 356 -0.97 -28.53 -8.31
N ILE A 357 -1.00 -27.80 -7.19
CA ILE A 357 -0.05 -26.71 -6.89
C ILE A 357 0.68 -27.11 -5.61
N GLN A 358 1.90 -27.62 -5.75
CA GLN A 358 2.76 -28.05 -4.65
C GLN A 358 3.99 -27.15 -4.51
N HIS A 359 4.46 -26.58 -5.62
CA HIS A 359 5.62 -25.72 -5.69
C HIS A 359 5.32 -24.47 -6.53
N TYR A 360 6.15 -23.43 -6.40
CA TYR A 360 5.97 -22.17 -7.14
C TYR A 360 5.94 -22.37 -8.65
N GLY A 361 6.72 -23.33 -9.18
CA GLY A 361 6.73 -23.70 -10.60
C GLY A 361 5.36 -24.11 -11.13
N ASP A 362 4.55 -24.81 -10.34
CA ASP A 362 3.20 -25.24 -10.73
C ASP A 362 2.24 -24.05 -10.90
N LEU A 363 2.49 -22.96 -10.17
CA LEU A 363 1.69 -21.74 -10.23
C LEU A 363 1.99 -20.87 -11.47
N ILE A 364 3.24 -20.89 -11.92
CA ILE A 364 3.74 -20.04 -13.01
C ILE A 364 3.92 -20.78 -14.33
N SER A 365 3.72 -22.09 -14.35
CA SER A 365 3.70 -22.87 -15.58
C SER A 365 2.54 -22.40 -16.49
N PRO A 366 2.71 -22.43 -17.83
CA PRO A 366 1.71 -21.95 -18.79
C PRO A 366 0.37 -22.68 -18.75
#